data_AF-A0AA39IHM8-F1
#
_entry.id   AF-A0AA39IHM8-F1
#
_cell.length_a   1.000
_cell.length_b   1.000
_cell.length_c   1.000
_cell.angle_alpha   90.00
_cell.angle_beta   90.00
_cell.angle_gamma   90.00
#
_symmetry.space_group_name_H-M   'P 1'
#
loop_
_entity.id
_entity.type
_entity.pdbx_description
1 polymer ?
#
loop_
_entity_poly.entity_id
_entity_poly.type
_entity_poly.pdbx_seq_one_letter_code
_entity_poly.pdbx_strand_id
1 'polypeptide(L)'
;MRVQIFALFCLLLVVGLEACKINVKVRSRTETPFRFQIFIPSIKQQSEQITFNGKGDRDIKIQGTNCNSKHWTFKTWKQNAAGDWVPAKETKGKYEGEGWFRVIIDNDLSPFLYDRMGIMCSEGSIGGC
;
A
#
# COMPACT_ATOMS: atom_id res chain seq x y z
N MET A 1 -11.39 -43.39 -7.48
CA MET A 1 -11.52 -42.31 -8.49
C MET A 1 -12.47 -41.18 -8.09
N ARG A 2 -13.70 -41.41 -7.59
CA ARG A 2 -14.63 -40.33 -7.20
C ARG A 2 -14.10 -39.38 -6.10
N VAL A 3 -13.39 -39.90 -5.12
CA VAL A 3 -12.83 -39.12 -3.99
C VAL A 3 -11.66 -38.23 -4.43
N GLN A 4 -10.84 -38.68 -5.38
CA GLN A 4 -9.72 -37.88 -5.91
C GLN A 4 -10.21 -36.69 -6.75
N ILE A 5 -11.29 -36.86 -7.51
CA ILE A 5 -11.91 -35.77 -8.29
C ILE A 5 -12.48 -34.70 -7.34
N PHE A 6 -13.14 -35.11 -6.25
CA PHE A 6 -13.66 -34.18 -5.24
C PHE A 6 -12.55 -33.40 -4.52
N ALA A 7 -11.45 -34.07 -4.16
CA ALA A 7 -10.30 -33.42 -3.54
C ALA A 7 -9.62 -32.41 -4.49
N LEU A 8 -9.53 -32.74 -5.80
CA LEU A 8 -8.98 -31.85 -6.81
C LEU A 8 -9.88 -30.61 -7.04
N PHE A 9 -11.20 -30.79 -7.00
CA PHE A 9 -12.18 -29.70 -7.15
C PHE A 9 -12.19 -28.76 -5.93
N CYS A 10 -12.04 -29.30 -4.71
CA CYS A 10 -11.84 -28.47 -3.51
C CYS A 10 -10.53 -27.69 -3.55
N LEU A 11 -9.43 -28.28 -4.06
CA LEU A 11 -8.16 -27.58 -4.20
C LEU A 11 -8.25 -26.41 -5.21
N LEU A 12 -9.00 -26.59 -6.31
CA LEU A 12 -9.24 -25.56 -7.33
C LEU A 12 -10.09 -24.39 -6.84
N LEU A 13 -11.01 -24.60 -5.89
CA LEU A 13 -11.85 -23.54 -5.31
C LEU A 13 -11.06 -22.60 -4.36
N VAL A 14 -9.98 -23.09 -3.75
CA VAL A 14 -9.12 -22.29 -2.86
C VAL A 14 -8.27 -21.28 -3.65
N VAL A 15 -8.00 -21.56 -4.93
CA VAL A 15 -7.15 -20.71 -5.79
C VAL A 15 -7.90 -19.48 -6.34
N GLY A 16 -9.21 -19.37 -6.11
CA GLY A 16 -10.09 -18.42 -6.79
C GLY A 16 -10.23 -17.03 -6.16
N LEU A 17 -9.59 -16.75 -5.02
CA LEU A 17 -9.72 -15.46 -4.34
C LEU A 17 -8.35 -15.01 -3.85
N GLU A 18 -7.46 -14.61 -4.77
CA GLU A 18 -6.35 -13.70 -4.43
C GLU A 18 -6.95 -12.33 -4.08
N ALA A 19 -7.61 -12.29 -2.93
CA ALA A 19 -8.18 -11.10 -2.35
C ALA A 19 -7.09 -10.43 -1.53
N CYS A 20 -6.73 -9.20 -1.89
CA CYS A 20 -5.95 -8.39 -0.99
C CYS A 20 -6.86 -7.80 0.07
N LYS A 21 -6.52 -8.01 1.33
CA LYS A 21 -7.17 -7.40 2.49
C LYS A 21 -6.09 -6.84 3.39
N ILE A 22 -5.69 -5.62 3.06
CA ILE A 22 -4.46 -5.02 3.56
C ILE A 22 -4.77 -3.77 4.35
N ASN A 23 -4.32 -3.71 5.60
CA ASN A 23 -4.27 -2.46 6.37
C ASN A 23 -2.89 -1.81 6.19
N VAL A 24 -2.85 -0.69 5.48
CA VAL A 24 -1.64 0.12 5.33
C VAL A 24 -1.53 1.10 6.49
N LYS A 25 -0.55 0.88 7.35
CA LYS A 25 -0.26 1.73 8.51
C LYS A 25 0.75 2.81 8.09
N VAL A 26 0.32 4.05 7.99
CA VAL A 26 1.18 5.17 7.61
C VAL A 26 1.65 5.89 8.87
N ARG A 27 2.97 5.97 9.06
CA ARG A 27 3.59 6.68 10.17
C ARG A 27 4.40 7.86 9.66
N SER A 28 3.98 9.06 10.03
CA SER A 28 4.76 10.28 9.88
C SER A 28 5.78 10.40 11.01
N ARG A 29 7.05 10.59 10.66
CA ARG A 29 8.12 11.02 11.56
C ARG A 29 8.58 12.45 11.28
N THR A 30 7.97 13.12 10.31
CA THR A 30 8.30 14.49 9.91
C THR A 30 7.69 15.51 10.86
N GLU A 31 8.40 16.62 11.08
CA GLU A 31 7.90 17.80 11.80
C GLU A 31 7.16 18.77 10.86
N THR A 32 7.35 18.65 9.55
CA THR A 32 6.75 19.53 8.54
C THR A 32 5.45 18.97 7.98
N PRO A 33 4.45 19.83 7.66
CA PRO A 33 3.21 19.38 7.05
C PRO A 33 3.43 18.79 5.65
N PHE A 34 2.75 17.68 5.38
CA PHE A 34 2.75 17.04 4.07
C PHE A 34 1.41 16.34 3.79
N ARG A 35 1.15 16.05 2.52
CA ARG A 35 0.03 15.18 2.14
C ARG A 35 0.53 13.83 1.66
N PHE A 36 -0.29 12.80 1.85
CA PHE A 36 -0.02 11.42 1.45
C PHE A 36 -1.22 10.80 0.76
N GLN A 37 -0.97 9.97 -0.25
CA GLN A 37 -2.01 9.22 -0.95
C GLN A 37 -1.43 7.94 -1.54
N ILE A 38 -2.28 6.91 -1.63
CA ILE A 38 -1.97 5.64 -2.27
C ILE A 38 -2.86 5.50 -3.50
N PHE A 39 -2.26 5.12 -4.63
CA PHE A 39 -2.97 4.74 -5.84
C PHE A 39 -2.74 3.25 -6.11
N ILE A 40 -3.82 2.53 -6.40
CA ILE A 40 -3.80 1.07 -6.62
C ILE A 40 -4.49 0.77 -7.95
N PRO A 41 -3.76 0.89 -9.07
CA PRO A 41 -4.35 0.83 -10.40
C PRO A 41 -4.96 -0.52 -10.78
N SER A 42 -4.49 -1.61 -10.16
CA SER A 42 -4.97 -2.98 -10.37
C SER A 42 -6.45 -3.12 -10.02
N ILE A 43 -6.88 -2.48 -8.93
CA ILE A 43 -8.26 -2.50 -8.44
C ILE A 43 -9.00 -1.17 -8.64
N LYS A 44 -8.42 -0.24 -9.40
CA LYS A 44 -8.96 1.12 -9.66
C LYS A 44 -9.31 1.89 -8.37
N GLN A 45 -8.56 1.65 -7.29
CA GLN A 45 -8.74 2.31 -6.01
C GLN A 45 -7.68 3.39 -5.80
N GLN A 46 -8.06 4.49 -5.17
CA GLN A 46 -7.15 5.47 -4.58
C GLN A 46 -7.61 5.77 -3.16
N SER A 47 -6.66 5.98 -2.24
CA SER A 47 -7.01 6.45 -0.90
C SER A 47 -7.45 7.91 -0.94
N GLU A 48 -8.10 8.35 0.13
CA GLU A 48 -8.18 9.78 0.41
C GLU A 48 -6.78 10.40 0.50
N GLN A 49 -6.68 11.68 0.16
CA GLN A 49 -5.45 12.44 0.34
C GLN A 49 -5.37 12.91 1.80
N ILE A 50 -4.52 12.25 2.58
CA ILE A 50 -4.38 12.47 4.02
C ILE A 50 -3.40 13.62 4.25
N THR A 51 -3.77 14.59 5.09
CA THR A 51 -2.85 15.65 5.54
C THR A 51 -2.28 15.30 6.90
N PHE A 52 -0.95 15.35 7.01
CA PHE A 52 -0.22 15.26 8.27
C PHE A 52 0.33 16.64 8.60
N ASN A 53 0.14 17.11 9.84
CA ASN A 53 0.66 18.39 10.33
C ASN A 53 1.92 18.22 11.19
N GLY A 54 2.60 17.07 11.06
CA GLY A 54 3.72 16.65 11.92
C GLY A 54 3.69 15.14 12.13
N LYS A 55 4.25 14.68 13.26
CA LYS A 55 4.27 13.26 13.64
C LYS A 55 2.86 12.71 13.85
N GLY A 56 2.65 11.45 13.47
CA GLY A 56 1.37 10.78 13.70
C GLY A 56 1.20 9.50 12.89
N ASP A 57 0.16 8.75 13.24
CA ASP A 57 -0.19 7.48 12.62
C ASP A 57 -1.58 7.57 11.93
N ARG A 58 -1.73 6.91 10.79
CA ARG A 58 -2.99 6.76 10.05
C ARG A 58 -3.09 5.39 9.43
N ASP A 59 -4.29 4.84 9.38
CA ASP A 59 -4.55 3.52 8.79
C ASP A 59 -5.41 3.67 7.54
N ILE A 60 -5.04 2.95 6.48
CA ILE A 60 -5.76 2.91 5.21
C ILE A 60 -6.11 1.46 4.90
N LYS A 61 -7.40 1.16 4.83
CA LYS A 61 -7.89 -0.19 4.52
C LYS A 61 -8.04 -0.35 3.02
N ILE A 62 -7.38 -1.36 2.47
CA ILE A 62 -7.45 -1.74 1.06
C ILE A 62 -8.09 -3.12 0.97
N GLN A 63 -9.10 -3.24 0.12
CA GLN A 63 -9.75 -4.51 -0.18
C GLN A 63 -10.02 -4.61 -1.67
N GLY A 64 -9.58 -5.70 -2.27
CA GLY A 64 -9.77 -5.95 -3.70
C GLY A 64 -9.25 -7.32 -4.09
N THR A 65 -9.13 -7.57 -5.39
CA THR A 65 -8.57 -8.82 -5.93
C THR A 65 -7.41 -8.53 -6.87
N ASN A 66 -6.40 -9.40 -6.89
CA ASN A 66 -5.25 -9.33 -7.78
C ASN A 66 -4.51 -7.98 -7.69
N CYS A 67 -4.19 -7.58 -6.46
CA CYS A 67 -3.71 -6.24 -6.17
C CYS A 67 -2.25 -6.06 -6.62
N ASN A 68 -1.49 -7.14 -6.82
CA ASN A 68 -0.11 -7.09 -7.30
C ASN A 68 0.04 -6.94 -8.82
N SER A 69 -1.04 -7.06 -9.61
CA SER A 69 -0.97 -7.04 -11.08
C SER A 69 -0.41 -5.73 -11.66
N LYS A 70 -0.49 -4.63 -10.90
CA LYS A 70 0.09 -3.32 -11.24
C LYS A 70 0.79 -2.73 -10.02
N HIS A 71 1.77 -1.88 -10.27
CA HIS A 71 2.43 -1.12 -9.22
C HIS A 71 1.45 -0.21 -8.49
N TRP A 72 1.41 -0.35 -7.17
CA TRP A 72 0.86 0.64 -6.26
C TRP A 72 1.81 1.83 -6.27
N THR A 73 1.25 3.03 -6.15
CA THR A 73 2.01 4.27 -6.08
C THR A 73 1.74 4.95 -4.75
N PHE A 74 2.79 5.18 -3.96
CA PHE A 74 2.74 5.98 -2.74
C PHE A 74 3.29 7.35 -3.06
N LYS A 75 2.49 8.39 -2.84
CA LYS A 75 2.84 9.74 -3.25
C LYS A 75 2.74 10.70 -2.07
N THR A 76 3.71 11.61 -2.00
CA THR A 76 3.70 12.71 -1.04
C THR A 76 3.68 14.06 -1.75
N TRP A 77 3.14 15.07 -1.07
CA TRP A 77 3.15 16.47 -1.51
C TRP A 77 3.64 17.36 -0.37
N LYS A 78 4.35 18.42 -0.74
CA LYS A 78 4.82 19.48 0.17
C LYS A 78 4.18 20.80 -0.20
N GLN A 79 4.12 21.74 0.75
CA GLN A 79 3.74 23.11 0.43
C GLN A 79 4.92 23.86 -0.20
N ASN A 80 4.65 24.60 -1.27
CA ASN A 80 5.59 25.59 -1.80
C ASN A 80 5.49 26.89 -0.98
N ALA A 81 6.32 27.89 -1.31
CA ALA A 81 6.30 29.19 -0.64
C ALA A 81 4.99 29.98 -0.84
N ALA A 82 4.21 29.66 -1.88
CA ALA A 82 2.91 30.27 -2.16
C ALA A 82 1.75 29.56 -1.39
N GLY A 83 2.03 28.48 -0.67
CA GLY A 83 1.05 27.68 0.05
C GLY A 83 0.42 26.54 -0.75
N ASP A 84 0.77 26.37 -2.03
CA ASP A 84 0.24 25.31 -2.89
C ASP A 84 0.89 23.97 -2.59
N TRP A 85 0.11 22.90 -2.74
CA TRP A 85 0.58 21.53 -2.63
C TRP A 85 1.21 21.04 -3.92
N VAL A 86 2.53 20.88 -3.93
CA VAL A 86 3.29 20.37 -5.07
C VAL A 86 3.80 18.94 -4.79
N PRO A 87 3.89 18.06 -5.81
CA PRO A 87 4.45 16.72 -5.63
C PRO A 87 5.85 16.76 -5.01
N ALA A 88 6.11 15.91 -4.02
CA ALA A 88 7.39 15.84 -3.32
C ALA A 88 8.16 14.58 -3.70
N LYS A 89 7.63 13.40 -3.35
CA LYS A 89 8.24 12.10 -3.64
C LYS A 89 7.18 11.09 -4.07
N GLU A 90 7.65 10.08 -4.77
CA GLU A 90 6.84 8.97 -5.25
C GLU A 90 7.65 7.67 -5.15
N THR A 91 7.06 6.62 -4.59
CA THR A 91 7.62 5.27 -4.61
C THR A 91 6.59 4.26 -5.08
N LYS A 92 7.07 3.12 -5.59
CA LYS A 92 6.21 2.11 -6.22
C LYS A 92 6.52 0.72 -5.68
N GLY A 93 5.50 -0.12 -5.62
CA GLY A 93 5.66 -1.54 -5.31
C GLY A 93 4.43 -2.36 -5.66
N LYS A 94 4.58 -3.67 -5.79
CA LYS A 94 3.49 -4.62 -6.03
C LYS A 94 3.23 -5.43 -4.76
N TYR A 95 1.99 -5.40 -4.28
CA TYR A 95 1.60 -6.01 -3.01
C TYR A 95 0.38 -6.91 -3.15
N GLU A 96 0.43 -8.06 -2.48
CA GLU A 96 -0.66 -9.02 -2.35
C GLU A 96 -0.69 -9.58 -0.92
N GLY A 97 -1.84 -10.13 -0.53
CA GLY A 97 -2.01 -10.89 0.72
C GLY A 97 -3.07 -10.33 1.66
N GLU A 98 -3.20 -10.98 2.82
CA GLU A 98 -4.09 -10.57 3.91
C GLU A 98 -3.26 -10.23 5.14
N GLY A 99 -3.39 -9.01 5.64
CA GLY A 99 -2.62 -8.55 6.80
C GLY A 99 -2.38 -7.05 6.79
N TRP A 100 -1.16 -6.64 7.13
CA TRP A 100 -0.80 -5.23 7.22
C TRP A 100 0.65 -4.98 6.86
N PHE A 101 0.94 -3.78 6.37
CA PHE A 101 2.31 -3.27 6.24
C PHE A 101 2.39 -1.82 6.71
N ARG A 102 3.56 -1.39 7.18
CA ARG A 102 3.80 -0.01 7.61
C ARG A 102 4.64 0.74 6.59
N VAL A 103 4.14 1.91 6.21
CA VAL A 103 4.89 2.91 5.44
C VAL A 103 5.32 4.01 6.39
N ILE A 104 6.61 4.32 6.40
CA ILE A 104 7.16 5.43 7.18
C ILE A 104 7.50 6.58 6.22
N ILE A 105 7.14 7.80 6.63
CA ILE A 105 7.52 9.04 5.95
C ILE A 105 8.46 9.82 6.89
N ASP A 106 9.71 9.95 6.47
CA ASP A 106 10.73 10.75 7.17
C ASP A 106 10.78 12.20 6.60
N ASN A 107 11.72 13.01 7.10
CA ASN A 107 11.83 14.44 6.76
C ASN A 107 12.12 14.72 5.29
N ASP A 108 12.63 13.75 4.52
CA ASP A 108 12.82 13.87 3.07
C ASP A 108 11.53 13.61 2.26
N LEU A 109 10.43 13.32 2.97
CA LEU A 109 9.11 12.98 2.47
C LEU A 109 9.08 11.72 1.60
N SER A 110 10.13 10.89 1.64
CA SER A 110 10.22 9.65 0.89
C SER A 110 9.51 8.52 1.63
N PRO A 111 8.46 7.92 1.04
CA PRO A 111 7.83 6.75 1.64
C PRO A 111 8.72 5.51 1.52
N PHE A 112 8.92 4.80 2.63
CA PHE A 112 9.55 3.47 2.62
C PHE A 112 8.77 2.46 3.45
N LEU A 113 8.86 1.19 3.07
CA LEU A 113 8.23 0.10 3.79
C LEU A 113 9.13 -0.31 4.96
N TYR A 114 8.58 -0.35 6.16
CA TYR A 114 9.36 -0.63 7.37
C TYR A 114 9.17 -2.06 7.87
N ASP A 115 7.92 -2.47 8.11
CA ASP A 115 7.57 -3.81 8.55
C ASP A 115 6.24 -4.26 7.94
N ARG A 116 6.03 -5.58 7.91
CA ARG A 116 4.85 -6.20 7.33
C ARG A 116 4.51 -7.54 7.99
N MET A 117 3.25 -7.91 7.92
CA MET A 117 2.72 -9.20 8.35
C MET A 117 1.67 -9.67 7.35
N GLY A 118 1.82 -10.88 6.82
CA GLY A 118 0.87 -11.48 5.87
C GLY A 118 0.86 -10.85 4.47
N ILE A 119 1.75 -9.89 4.22
CA ILE A 119 1.86 -9.17 2.93
C ILE A 119 3.13 -9.59 2.20
N MET A 120 2.99 -9.97 0.94
CA MET A 120 4.11 -10.17 0.03
C MET A 120 4.35 -8.91 -0.80
N CYS A 121 5.63 -8.54 -0.97
CA CYS A 121 6.04 -7.61 -2.01
C CYS A 121 6.82 -8.37 -3.09
N SER A 122 6.39 -8.28 -4.35
CA SER A 122 7.02 -8.99 -5.46
C SER A 122 7.97 -8.13 -6.30
N GLU A 123 7.80 -6.81 -6.28
CA GLU A 123 8.61 -5.83 -7.02
C GLU A 123 8.43 -4.45 -6.36
N GLY A 124 9.46 -3.60 -6.36
CA GLY A 124 9.28 -2.21 -5.94
C GLY A 124 10.57 -1.37 -5.94
N SER A 125 10.39 -0.06 -6.06
CA SER A 125 11.42 0.95 -5.81
C SER A 125 11.33 1.53 -4.40
N ILE A 126 10.27 1.18 -3.67
CA ILE A 126 10.12 1.48 -2.25
C ILE A 126 11.09 0.61 -1.44
N GLY A 127 11.94 1.23 -0.62
CA GLY A 127 12.86 0.48 0.24
C GLY A 127 12.09 -0.47 1.17
N GLY A 128 12.57 -1.69 1.35
CA GLY A 128 11.93 -2.72 2.19
C GLY A 128 10.94 -3.64 1.45
N CYS A 129 10.75 -3.42 0.15
CA CYS A 129 10.50 -4.51 -0.78
C CYS A 129 11.83 -5.23 -1.08
#